data_AF-A0A1G2YJZ4-F1
#
_entry.id   AF-A0A1G2YJZ4-F1
#
_cell.length_a   1.000
_cell.length_b   1.000
_cell.length_c   1.000
_cell.angle_alpha   90.00
_cell.angle_beta   90.00
_cell.angle_gamma   90.00
#
_symmetry.space_group_name_H-M   'P 1'
#
loop_
_entity.id
_entity.type
_entity.pdbx_description
1 polymer ?
#
loop_
_entity_poly.entity_id
_entity_poly.type
_entity_poly.pdbx_seq_one_letter_code
_entity_poly.pdbx_strand_id
1 'polypeptide(L)'
;MRKLSVLICILVCALFVVPANASYIYSFEAITSNSIWRNDPGLIITMELFDVGSNQVEFKFQNSSTIAGAIAQIYFEQGPLQSLASINWGSQKAVEFTSGATPPNVPGSTAISTPFQVIFSVGANKQPPKNGLSSGEWLTVTFNLAPGKTFADVTSSINSQGGFRVGMHLVSLPDGNSEGFVNTVPEPATLAVLALGSAVLIPRRKKN
;
A
#
# COMPACT_ATOMS: atom_id res chain seq x y z
N MET A 1 21.89 40.24 -25.95
CA MET A 1 22.67 39.36 -25.04
C MET A 1 21.87 38.83 -23.84
N ARG A 2 20.98 39.60 -23.19
CA ARG A 2 20.17 39.12 -22.04
C ARG A 2 19.03 38.11 -22.32
N LYS A 3 18.62 37.94 -23.59
CA LYS A 3 17.54 36.99 -23.96
C LYS A 3 18.03 35.57 -24.25
N LEU A 4 19.34 35.38 -24.39
CA LEU A 4 19.93 34.08 -24.71
C LEU A 4 20.16 33.20 -23.46
N SER A 5 20.30 33.83 -22.28
CA SER A 5 20.52 33.13 -21.01
C SER A 5 19.27 32.44 -20.46
N VAL A 6 18.07 32.91 -20.80
CA VAL A 6 16.80 32.33 -20.30
C VAL A 6 16.41 31.07 -21.07
N LEU A 7 16.79 30.97 -22.36
CA LEU A 7 16.49 29.80 -23.18
C LEU A 7 17.33 28.56 -22.80
N ILE A 8 18.52 28.77 -22.24
CA ILE A 8 19.45 27.69 -21.85
C ILE A 8 18.98 27.01 -20.55
N CYS A 9 18.35 27.72 -19.61
CA CYS A 9 17.80 27.09 -18.40
C CYS A 9 16.62 26.14 -18.68
N ILE A 10 15.78 26.41 -19.68
CA ILE A 10 14.62 25.55 -20.00
C ILE A 10 15.07 24.26 -20.72
N LEU A 11 16.15 24.32 -21.50
CA LEU A 11 16.67 23.17 -22.23
C LEU A 11 17.50 22.21 -21.33
N VAL A 12 18.12 22.73 -20.26
CA VAL A 12 18.95 21.93 -19.33
C VAL A 12 18.10 21.13 -18.33
N CYS A 13 16.85 21.52 -18.05
CA CYS A 13 15.93 20.72 -17.23
C CYS A 13 15.34 19.49 -17.94
N ALA A 14 15.56 19.33 -19.25
CA ALA A 14 14.97 18.23 -20.03
C ALA A 14 15.83 16.95 -20.10
N LEU A 15 17.04 16.93 -19.50
CA LEU A 15 18.02 15.85 -19.73
C LEU A 15 18.29 14.93 -18.54
N PHE A 16 17.43 14.93 -17.52
CA PHE A 16 17.42 13.88 -16.50
C PHE A 16 16.06 13.18 -16.48
N VAL A 17 15.69 12.53 -17.58
CA VAL A 17 14.70 11.45 -17.53
C VAL A 17 15.44 10.23 -16.99
N VAL A 18 15.63 10.21 -15.67
CA VAL A 18 15.94 8.95 -14.99
C VAL A 18 14.70 8.07 -15.20
N PRO A 19 14.80 6.82 -15.67
CA PRO A 19 13.67 5.91 -15.58
C PRO A 19 13.37 5.75 -14.09
N ALA A 20 12.39 6.51 -13.60
CA ALA A 20 11.77 6.23 -12.33
C ALA A 20 11.06 4.90 -12.53
N ASN A 21 11.64 3.81 -12.04
CA ASN A 21 10.85 2.61 -11.79
C ASN A 21 9.76 3.07 -10.83
N ALA A 22 8.55 3.24 -11.35
CA ALA A 22 7.42 3.71 -10.59
C ALA A 22 7.11 2.62 -9.56
N SER A 23 7.58 2.81 -8.35
CA SER A 23 7.17 1.99 -7.24
C SER A 23 5.75 2.39 -6.85
N TYR A 24 4.85 1.41 -6.81
CA TYR A 24 3.46 1.65 -6.43
C TYR A 24 3.35 1.46 -4.92
N ILE A 25 3.18 2.58 -4.22
CA ILE A 25 3.01 2.62 -2.77
C ILE A 25 1.53 2.82 -2.45
N TYR A 26 1.01 1.95 -1.61
CA TYR A 26 -0.38 1.96 -1.14
C TYR A 26 -0.39 2.17 0.38
N SER A 27 -1.33 3.00 0.84
CA SER A 27 -1.66 3.17 2.26
C SER A 27 -2.86 2.30 2.62
N PHE A 28 -3.26 2.32 3.90
CA PHE A 28 -4.36 1.53 4.42
C PHE A 28 -5.32 2.37 5.24
N GLU A 29 -6.60 1.99 5.23
CA GLU A 29 -7.66 2.62 6.01
C GLU A 29 -8.37 1.57 6.87
N ALA A 30 -8.77 1.98 8.08
CA ALA A 30 -9.45 1.12 9.02
C ALA A 30 -10.88 0.80 8.54
N ILE A 31 -11.26 -0.48 8.56
CA ILE A 31 -12.63 -0.93 8.27
C ILE A 31 -13.42 -1.27 9.53
N THR A 32 -12.76 -1.27 10.68
CA THR A 32 -13.38 -1.40 12.01
C THR A 32 -13.13 -0.14 12.84
N SER A 33 -13.85 -0.02 13.95
CA SER A 33 -13.81 1.17 14.82
C SER A 33 -13.68 0.82 16.30
N ASN A 34 -12.82 -0.14 16.63
CA ASN A 34 -12.61 -0.65 17.98
C ASN A 34 -11.66 0.25 18.81
N SER A 35 -10.81 1.04 18.17
CA SER A 35 -9.76 1.88 18.74
C SER A 35 -9.92 3.34 18.32
N ILE A 36 -9.61 4.26 19.22
CA ILE A 36 -9.55 5.69 18.89
C ILE A 36 -8.30 6.05 18.05
N TRP A 37 -7.30 5.17 18.04
CA TRP A 37 -6.00 5.37 17.37
C TRP A 37 -5.99 4.91 15.91
N ARG A 38 -7.09 4.33 15.42
CA ARG A 38 -7.19 3.74 14.07
C ARG A 38 -6.89 4.70 12.92
N ASN A 39 -7.12 6.00 13.14
CA ASN A 39 -6.91 7.08 12.18
C ASN A 39 -5.84 8.07 12.66
N ASP A 40 -5.01 7.67 13.63
CA ASP A 40 -3.95 8.53 14.16
C ASP A 40 -2.90 8.79 13.06
N PRO A 41 -2.46 10.04 12.86
CA PRO A 41 -1.46 10.37 11.83
C PRO A 41 -0.09 9.73 12.08
N GLY A 42 0.17 9.27 13.31
CA GLY A 42 1.34 8.48 13.68
C GLY A 42 1.23 7.00 13.32
N LEU A 43 0.09 6.51 12.83
CA LEU A 43 -0.06 5.16 12.30
C LEU A 43 0.30 5.14 10.80
N ILE A 44 1.53 4.73 10.48
CA ILE A 44 2.08 4.79 9.12
C ILE A 44 2.44 3.37 8.68
N ILE A 45 1.54 2.77 7.91
CA ILE A 45 1.72 1.44 7.34
C ILE A 45 1.55 1.52 5.83
N THR A 46 2.53 0.98 5.11
CA THR A 46 2.56 1.03 3.65
C THR A 46 2.78 -0.34 3.05
N MET A 47 2.24 -0.53 1.85
CA MET A 47 2.51 -1.67 0.97
C MET A 47 3.10 -1.16 -0.33
N GLU A 48 4.26 -1.68 -0.69
CA GLU A 48 4.98 -1.35 -1.91
C GLU A 48 5.06 -2.56 -2.83
N LEU A 49 4.84 -2.36 -4.13
CA LEU A 49 4.84 -3.44 -5.12
C LEU A 49 6.08 -3.39 -6.01
N PHE A 50 6.74 -4.54 -6.16
CA PHE A 50 7.89 -4.72 -7.03
C PHE A 50 7.65 -5.79 -8.09
N ASP A 51 8.04 -5.48 -9.33
CA ASP A 51 8.24 -6.49 -10.37
C ASP A 51 9.61 -7.13 -10.17
N VAL A 52 9.62 -8.37 -9.68
CA VAL A 52 10.85 -9.14 -9.44
C VAL A 52 11.20 -10.06 -10.61
N GLY A 53 10.50 -9.91 -11.74
CA GLY A 53 10.63 -10.77 -12.90
C GLY A 53 10.08 -12.18 -12.66
N SER A 54 10.42 -13.11 -13.56
CA SER A 54 10.04 -14.53 -13.44
C SER A 54 8.55 -14.80 -13.22
N ASN A 55 7.68 -13.94 -13.74
CA ASN A 55 6.23 -14.02 -13.52
C ASN A 55 5.82 -13.94 -12.04
N GLN A 56 6.54 -13.13 -11.26
CA GLN A 56 6.29 -12.91 -9.83
C GLN A 56 6.10 -11.44 -9.51
N VAL A 57 5.38 -11.19 -8.42
CA VAL A 57 5.23 -9.87 -7.81
C VAL A 57 5.59 -9.98 -6.34
N GLU A 58 6.36 -9.01 -5.85
CA GLU A 58 6.68 -8.90 -4.44
C GLU A 58 5.86 -7.75 -3.81
N PHE A 59 5.23 -8.06 -2.68
CA PHE A 59 4.54 -7.10 -1.83
C PHE A 59 5.40 -6.85 -0.60
N LYS A 60 5.93 -5.64 -0.46
CA LYS A 60 6.68 -5.22 0.72
C LYS A 60 5.79 -4.41 1.66
N PHE A 61 5.54 -4.95 2.83
CA PHE A 61 4.85 -4.28 3.92
C PHE A 61 5.87 -3.63 4.84
N GLN A 62 5.60 -2.39 5.22
CA GLN A 62 6.46 -1.66 6.14
C GLN A 62 5.61 -0.94 7.17
N ASN A 63 5.97 -1.11 8.44
CA ASN A 63 5.39 -0.38 9.55
C ASN A 63 6.38 0.72 9.98
N SER A 64 6.06 1.97 9.68
CA SER A 64 6.85 3.15 10.06
C SER A 64 6.13 4.01 11.10
N SER A 65 5.20 3.40 11.84
CA SER A 65 4.34 4.11 12.78
C SER A 65 5.14 4.69 13.96
N THR A 66 4.79 5.88 14.42
CA THR A 66 5.35 6.50 15.63
C THR A 66 4.58 6.14 16.89
N ILE A 67 3.45 5.43 16.74
CA ILE A 67 2.65 4.89 17.84
C ILE A 67 2.72 3.36 17.89
N ALA A 68 2.32 2.78 19.01
CA ALA A 68 2.24 1.33 19.15
C ALA A 68 1.24 0.73 18.14
N GLY A 69 1.62 -0.40 17.55
CA GLY A 69 0.81 -1.16 16.61
C GLY A 69 1.68 -2.18 15.88
N ALA A 70 1.21 -3.42 15.81
CA ALA A 70 1.92 -4.51 15.14
C ALA A 70 1.00 -5.18 14.12
N ILE A 71 1.48 -5.36 12.88
CA ILE A 71 0.74 -6.13 11.88
C ILE A 71 0.84 -7.60 12.27
N ALA A 72 -0.29 -8.21 12.62
CA ALA A 72 -0.32 -9.60 13.03
C ALA A 72 -0.69 -10.52 11.86
N GLN A 73 -1.51 -10.05 10.93
CA GLN A 73 -1.95 -10.82 9.77
C GLN A 73 -2.12 -9.92 8.54
N ILE A 74 -1.85 -10.49 7.36
CA ILE A 74 -2.04 -9.87 6.05
C ILE A 74 -2.87 -10.81 5.20
N TYR A 75 -3.83 -10.26 4.47
CA TYR A 75 -4.83 -10.97 3.70
C TYR A 75 -4.85 -10.44 2.27
N PHE A 76 -4.94 -11.35 1.31
CA PHE A 76 -5.01 -11.03 -0.11
C PHE A 76 -6.30 -11.59 -0.67
N GLU A 77 -7.06 -10.75 -1.37
CA GLU A 77 -8.27 -11.19 -2.05
C GLU A 77 -8.00 -12.03 -3.29
N GLN A 78 -9.08 -12.48 -3.93
CA GLN A 78 -9.00 -12.97 -5.29
C GLN A 78 -8.45 -11.88 -6.21
N GLY A 79 -7.40 -12.23 -6.94
CA GLY A 79 -6.71 -11.31 -7.84
C GLY A 79 -5.89 -12.08 -8.86
N PRO A 80 -4.90 -11.42 -9.49
CA PRO A 80 -4.02 -12.05 -10.48
C PRO A 80 -2.95 -12.97 -9.87
N LEU A 81 -3.07 -13.34 -8.60
CA LEU A 81 -2.13 -14.18 -7.88
C LEU A 81 -2.50 -15.67 -8.02
N GLN A 82 -1.49 -16.53 -8.16
CA GLN A 82 -1.68 -17.99 -8.30
C GLN A 82 -1.31 -18.76 -7.05
N SER A 83 -0.12 -18.48 -6.49
CA SER A 83 0.42 -19.20 -5.36
C SER A 83 1.47 -18.38 -4.64
N LEU A 84 1.55 -18.57 -3.33
CA LEU A 84 2.60 -17.99 -2.51
C LEU A 84 3.95 -18.62 -2.89
N ALA A 85 4.92 -17.79 -3.28
CA ALA A 85 6.27 -18.22 -3.64
C ALA A 85 7.20 -18.16 -2.41
N SER A 86 7.17 -17.05 -1.67
CA SER A 86 7.99 -16.88 -0.48
C SER A 86 7.43 -15.82 0.47
N ILE A 87 7.89 -15.90 1.73
CA ILE A 87 7.71 -14.90 2.77
C ILE A 87 9.11 -14.61 3.33
N ASN A 88 9.49 -13.34 3.42
CA ASN A 88 10.82 -12.94 3.88
C ASN A 88 10.75 -11.70 4.76
N TRP A 89 11.38 -11.75 5.93
CA TRP A 89 11.44 -10.68 6.93
C TRP A 89 12.89 -10.29 7.27
N GLY A 90 13.81 -10.55 6.33
CA GLY A 90 15.24 -10.30 6.47
C GLY A 90 15.85 -11.05 7.65
N SER A 91 16.67 -10.34 8.43
CA SER A 91 17.35 -10.85 9.62
C SER A 91 16.64 -10.48 10.93
N GLN A 92 15.38 -10.04 10.86
CA GLN A 92 14.61 -9.54 12.00
C GLN A 92 14.14 -10.71 12.87
N LYS A 93 14.87 -11.03 13.93
CA LYS A 93 14.63 -12.22 14.76
C LYS A 93 13.26 -12.28 15.44
N ALA A 94 12.61 -11.13 15.62
CA ALA A 94 11.29 -11.06 16.23
C ALA A 94 10.19 -11.37 15.22
N VAL A 95 10.35 -10.99 13.94
CA VAL A 95 9.33 -11.20 12.92
C VAL A 95 9.37 -12.65 12.46
N GLU A 96 8.24 -13.34 12.49
CA GLU A 96 8.15 -14.71 11.99
C GLU A 96 6.76 -14.93 11.39
N PHE A 97 6.68 -15.05 10.07
CA PHE A 97 5.41 -15.19 9.36
C PHE A 97 5.33 -16.51 8.60
N THR A 98 4.15 -17.13 8.64
CA THR A 98 3.83 -18.31 7.84
C THR A 98 2.55 -18.11 7.05
N SER A 99 2.36 -18.96 6.02
CA SER A 99 1.12 -19.00 5.27
C SER A 99 -0.05 -19.45 6.16
N GLY A 100 -1.20 -18.81 6.01
CA GLY A 100 -2.40 -19.10 6.81
C GLY A 100 -2.47 -18.21 8.05
N ALA A 101 -3.31 -17.20 7.99
CA ALA A 101 -3.58 -16.32 9.12
C ALA A 101 -4.64 -16.92 10.07
N THR A 102 -4.49 -16.62 11.36
CA THR A 102 -5.56 -16.80 12.36
C THR A 102 -5.82 -15.46 13.03
N PRO A 103 -7.02 -14.87 12.93
CA PRO A 103 -8.22 -15.39 12.24
C PRO A 103 -8.03 -15.50 10.71
N PRO A 104 -8.82 -16.34 10.01
CA PRO A 104 -8.66 -16.58 8.57
C PRO A 104 -9.19 -15.43 7.69
N ASN A 105 -9.91 -14.47 8.28
CA ASN A 105 -10.49 -13.32 7.59
C ASN A 105 -10.05 -12.01 8.25
N VAL A 106 -10.04 -10.93 7.46
CA VAL A 106 -9.84 -9.57 7.99
C VAL A 106 -10.97 -9.26 9.00
N PRO A 107 -10.66 -8.79 10.22
CA PRO A 107 -11.69 -8.32 11.13
C PRO A 107 -12.56 -7.24 10.49
N GLY A 108 -13.89 -7.38 10.58
CA GLY A 108 -14.83 -6.46 9.95
C GLY A 108 -15.07 -6.66 8.45
N SER A 109 -14.46 -7.67 7.82
CA SER A 109 -14.59 -7.94 6.37
C SER A 109 -16.01 -8.11 5.85
N THR A 110 -16.95 -8.50 6.71
CA THR A 110 -18.36 -8.72 6.35
C THR A 110 -19.21 -7.46 6.47
N ALA A 111 -18.70 -6.41 7.13
CA ALA A 111 -19.44 -5.18 7.39
C ALA A 111 -19.22 -4.10 6.31
N ILE A 112 -18.27 -4.32 5.40
CA ILE A 112 -17.99 -3.42 4.28
C ILE A 112 -18.93 -3.71 3.09
N SER A 113 -19.22 -2.69 2.27
CA SER A 113 -20.21 -2.74 1.18
C SER A 113 -19.94 -3.84 0.14
N THR A 114 -18.67 -4.17 -0.08
CA THR A 114 -18.23 -5.31 -0.89
C THR A 114 -17.41 -6.21 0.01
N PRO A 115 -17.96 -7.37 0.45
CA PRO A 115 -17.29 -8.25 1.40
C PRO A 115 -15.86 -8.59 0.97
N PHE A 116 -14.93 -8.62 1.94
CA PHE A 116 -13.54 -8.99 1.66
C PHE A 116 -13.41 -10.52 1.58
N GLN A 117 -13.05 -11.06 0.42
CA GLN A 117 -12.94 -12.51 0.18
C GLN A 117 -11.48 -12.96 0.17
N VAL A 118 -11.01 -13.48 1.30
CA VAL A 118 -9.61 -13.91 1.46
C VAL A 118 -9.34 -15.17 0.64
N ILE A 119 -8.32 -15.13 -0.22
CA ILE A 119 -7.79 -16.29 -0.94
C ILE A 119 -6.43 -16.71 -0.38
N PHE A 120 -5.56 -15.74 -0.12
CA PHE A 120 -4.28 -15.98 0.53
C PHE A 120 -4.18 -15.17 1.81
N SER A 121 -3.45 -15.72 2.78
CA SER A 121 -3.11 -14.98 3.98
C SER A 121 -1.76 -15.41 4.51
N VAL A 122 -1.10 -14.47 5.19
CA VAL A 122 0.10 -14.73 5.96
C VAL A 122 -0.10 -14.15 7.36
N GLY A 123 0.38 -14.85 8.37
CA GLY A 123 0.19 -14.45 9.76
C GLY A 123 1.46 -14.65 10.56
N ALA A 124 1.63 -13.81 11.58
CA ALA A 124 2.67 -13.95 12.58
C ALA A 124 2.50 -15.30 13.31
N ASN A 125 3.60 -16.01 13.51
CA ASN A 125 3.63 -17.22 14.33
C ASN A 125 3.29 -16.89 15.79
N LYS A 126 2.91 -17.91 16.57
CA LYS A 126 2.31 -17.76 17.92
C LYS A 126 3.01 -16.68 18.75
N GLN A 127 2.20 -15.75 19.30
CA GLN A 127 2.53 -14.47 19.99
C GLN A 127 2.58 -13.22 19.08
N PRO A 128 1.47 -12.85 18.40
CA PRO A 128 1.47 -11.78 17.39
C PRO A 128 1.92 -10.37 17.83
N PRO A 129 1.77 -9.91 19.09
CA PRO A 129 2.38 -8.63 19.48
C PRO A 129 3.91 -8.67 19.49
N LYS A 130 4.49 -9.85 19.71
CA LYS A 130 5.94 -10.06 19.79
C LYS A 130 6.52 -10.50 18.45
N ASN A 131 5.73 -11.21 17.64
CA ASN A 131 6.17 -11.79 16.37
C ASN A 131 5.57 -11.13 15.12
N GLY A 132 4.70 -10.15 15.31
CA GLY A 132 4.13 -9.34 14.25
C GLY A 132 5.07 -8.21 13.82
N LEU A 133 4.64 -7.46 12.80
CA LEU A 133 5.42 -6.39 12.22
C LEU A 133 5.26 -5.08 13.02
N SER A 134 6.21 -4.79 13.89
CA SER A 134 6.22 -3.59 14.74
C SER A 134 6.85 -2.38 14.02
N SER A 135 6.82 -1.21 14.65
CA SER A 135 7.44 0.00 14.12
C SER A 135 8.92 -0.21 13.77
N GLY A 136 9.29 0.20 12.56
CA GLY A 136 10.63 0.06 11.98
C GLY A 136 10.86 -1.24 11.24
N GLU A 137 9.89 -2.16 11.23
CA GLU A 137 10.02 -3.49 10.65
C GLU A 137 9.37 -3.59 9.27
N TRP A 138 9.85 -4.53 8.44
CA TRP A 138 9.27 -4.83 7.13
C TRP A 138 9.12 -6.34 6.87
N LEU A 139 8.25 -6.69 5.93
CA LEU A 139 8.01 -8.05 5.46
C LEU A 139 7.80 -8.01 3.95
N THR A 140 8.44 -8.89 3.20
CA THR A 140 8.09 -9.15 1.82
C THR A 140 7.33 -10.46 1.67
N VAL A 141 6.31 -10.44 0.82
CA VAL A 141 5.50 -11.59 0.43
C VAL A 141 5.51 -11.65 -1.08
N THR A 142 6.08 -12.71 -1.63
CA THR A 142 6.21 -12.87 -3.09
C THR A 142 5.22 -13.92 -3.57
N PHE A 143 4.50 -13.58 -4.63
CA PHE A 143 3.53 -14.46 -5.27
C PHE A 143 3.93 -14.76 -6.71
N ASN A 144 3.67 -15.99 -7.14
CA ASN A 144 3.59 -16.32 -8.56
C ASN A 144 2.30 -15.73 -9.13
N LEU A 145 2.39 -15.11 -10.30
CA LEU A 145 1.23 -14.60 -11.03
C LEU A 145 0.51 -15.74 -11.76
N ALA A 146 -0.81 -15.61 -11.87
CA ALA A 146 -1.62 -16.55 -12.65
C ALA A 146 -1.18 -16.58 -14.14
N PRO A 147 -1.37 -17.70 -14.84
CA PRO A 147 -0.99 -17.80 -16.25
C PRO A 147 -1.56 -16.65 -17.10
N GLY A 148 -0.68 -15.98 -17.85
CA GLY A 148 -1.05 -14.84 -18.70
C GLY A 148 -1.29 -13.53 -17.95
N LYS A 149 -1.06 -13.47 -16.64
CA LYS A 149 -1.06 -12.22 -15.86
C LYS A 149 0.35 -11.64 -15.75
N THR A 150 0.41 -10.33 -15.61
CA THR A 150 1.63 -9.53 -15.55
C THR A 150 1.61 -8.65 -14.31
N PHE A 151 2.75 -8.03 -13.98
CA PHE A 151 2.81 -7.00 -12.94
C PHE A 151 1.85 -5.82 -13.20
N ALA A 152 1.65 -5.47 -14.48
CA ALA A 152 0.67 -4.46 -14.88
C ALA A 152 -0.77 -4.87 -14.57
N ASP A 153 -1.10 -6.17 -14.66
CA ASP A 153 -2.43 -6.67 -14.25
C ASP A 153 -2.64 -6.57 -12.74
N VAL A 154 -1.59 -6.78 -11.93
CA VAL A 154 -1.65 -6.58 -10.47
C VAL A 154 -1.94 -5.12 -10.14
N THR A 155 -1.12 -4.21 -10.64
CA THR A 155 -1.23 -2.79 -10.34
C THR A 155 -2.52 -2.18 -10.89
N SER A 156 -2.95 -2.55 -12.10
CA SER A 156 -4.25 -2.11 -12.63
C SER A 156 -5.43 -2.65 -11.84
N SER A 157 -5.36 -3.90 -11.36
CA SER A 157 -6.41 -4.47 -10.52
C SER A 157 -6.51 -3.77 -9.16
N ILE A 158 -5.39 -3.50 -8.49
CA ILE A 158 -5.40 -2.74 -7.23
C ILE A 158 -5.96 -1.34 -7.43
N ASN A 159 -5.56 -0.66 -8.52
CA ASN A 159 -6.01 0.70 -8.81
C ASN A 159 -7.45 0.80 -9.34
N SER A 160 -8.10 -0.33 -9.63
CA SER A 160 -9.49 -0.36 -10.05
C SER A 160 -10.42 -0.33 -8.83
N GLN A 161 -11.49 0.47 -8.92
CA GLN A 161 -12.47 0.54 -7.85
C GLN A 161 -13.14 -0.82 -7.66
N GLY A 162 -13.02 -1.39 -6.45
CA GLY A 162 -13.54 -2.72 -6.15
C GLY A 162 -12.73 -3.87 -6.75
N GLY A 163 -11.51 -3.61 -7.23
CA GLY A 163 -10.59 -4.63 -7.72
C GLY A 163 -9.88 -5.39 -6.60
N PHE A 164 -8.69 -5.93 -6.91
CA PHE A 164 -7.90 -6.71 -5.96
C PHE A 164 -7.50 -5.88 -4.73
N ARG A 165 -7.95 -6.29 -3.54
CA ARG A 165 -7.61 -5.65 -2.26
C ARG A 165 -6.68 -6.50 -1.41
N VAL A 166 -5.90 -5.81 -0.59
CA VAL A 166 -5.05 -6.34 0.45
C VAL A 166 -5.53 -5.78 1.78
N GLY A 167 -5.76 -6.68 2.73
CA GLY A 167 -6.22 -6.36 4.07
C GLY A 167 -5.19 -6.74 5.11
N MET A 168 -5.34 -6.22 6.32
CA MET A 168 -4.52 -6.61 7.46
C MET A 168 -5.30 -6.56 8.77
N HIS A 169 -4.80 -7.29 9.76
CA HIS A 169 -5.23 -7.17 11.14
C HIS A 169 -4.06 -6.59 11.95
N LEU A 170 -4.29 -5.38 12.43
CA LEU A 170 -3.36 -4.66 13.28
C LEU A 170 -3.75 -4.90 14.74
N VAL A 171 -2.78 -5.24 15.59
CA VAL A 171 -2.99 -5.49 17.01
C VAL A 171 -2.12 -4.57 17.85
N SER A 172 -2.39 -4.55 19.16
CA SER A 172 -1.56 -3.83 20.14
C SER A 172 -1.45 -2.33 19.85
N LEU A 173 -2.57 -1.72 19.44
CA LEU A 173 -2.73 -0.27 19.43
C LEU A 173 -2.57 0.28 20.86
N PRO A 174 -2.33 1.60 21.04
CA PRO A 174 -1.99 2.16 22.35
C PRO A 174 -3.05 1.95 23.45
N ASP A 175 -4.31 1.74 23.06
CA ASP A 175 -5.42 1.40 23.97
C ASP A 175 -5.61 -0.11 24.18
N GLY A 176 -4.73 -0.94 23.63
CA GLY A 176 -4.79 -2.40 23.70
C GLY A 176 -5.74 -3.04 22.70
N ASN A 177 -6.46 -2.26 21.90
CA ASN A 177 -7.40 -2.75 20.91
C ASN A 177 -6.69 -3.22 19.61
N SER A 178 -7.49 -3.74 18.68
CA SER A 178 -7.06 -4.20 17.37
C SER A 178 -8.05 -3.77 16.30
N GLU A 179 -7.57 -3.59 15.08
CA GLU A 179 -8.36 -3.07 13.96
C GLU A 179 -8.07 -3.85 12.67
N GLY A 180 -9.10 -4.04 11.86
CA GLY A 180 -8.96 -4.47 10.48
C GLY A 180 -8.72 -3.26 9.57
N PHE A 181 -7.81 -3.41 8.62
CA PHE A 181 -7.52 -2.39 7.62
C PHE A 181 -7.56 -2.98 6.21
N VAL A 182 -7.83 -2.14 5.22
CA VAL A 182 -7.77 -2.47 3.79
C VAL A 182 -7.01 -1.37 3.04
N ASN A 183 -6.27 -1.76 1.99
CA ASN A 183 -5.50 -0.81 1.20
C ASN A 183 -6.40 0.23 0.52
N THR A 184 -5.92 1.46 0.45
CA THR A 184 -6.56 2.56 -0.27
C THR A 184 -5.97 2.69 -1.66
N VAL A 185 -6.81 2.94 -2.65
CA VAL A 185 -6.36 3.30 -4.00
C VAL A 185 -5.97 4.77 -4.00
N PRO A 186 -4.75 5.14 -4.44
CA PRO A 186 -4.38 6.54 -4.59
C PRO A 186 -5.35 7.25 -5.53
N GLU A 187 -5.93 8.37 -5.10
CA GLU A 187 -6.75 9.17 -5.99
C GLU A 187 -5.92 9.63 -7.20
N PRO A 188 -6.44 9.51 -8.44
CA PRO A 188 -5.71 9.99 -9.60
C PRO A 188 -5.34 11.46 -9.44
N ALA A 189 -4.05 11.78 -9.62
CA ALA A 189 -3.51 13.16 -9.59
C ALA A 189 -4.21 14.13 -10.58
N THR A 190 -5.08 13.61 -11.44
CA THR A 190 -6.01 14.33 -12.31
C THR A 190 -6.83 15.39 -11.56
N LEU A 191 -7.21 15.16 -10.29
CA LEU A 191 -7.88 16.19 -9.48
C LEU A 191 -6.96 17.38 -9.17
N ALA A 192 -5.68 17.13 -8.90
CA ALA A 192 -4.70 18.18 -8.68
C ALA A 192 -4.43 18.98 -9.97
N VAL A 193 -4.37 18.32 -11.12
CA VAL A 193 -4.23 19.00 -12.43
C VAL A 193 -5.50 19.80 -12.77
N LEU A 194 -6.69 19.31 -12.46
CA LEU A 194 -7.95 20.04 -12.66
C LEU A 194 -8.07 21.28 -11.76
N ALA A 195 -7.62 21.18 -10.51
CA ALA A 195 -7.54 22.31 -9.58
C ALA A 195 -6.52 23.37 -10.06
N LEU A 196 -5.36 22.94 -10.55
CA LEU A 196 -4.35 23.86 -11.11
C LEU A 196 -4.81 24.48 -12.44
N GLY A 197 -5.50 23.71 -13.29
CA GLY A 197 -6.04 24.20 -14.57
C GLY A 197 -7.15 25.23 -14.39
N SER A 198 -7.99 25.11 -13.36
CA SER A 198 -9.03 26.09 -13.04
C SER A 198 -8.48 27.39 -12.45
N ALA A 199 -7.37 27.35 -11.71
CA ALA A 199 -6.69 28.55 -11.22
C ALA A 199 -6.07 29.42 -12.34
N VAL A 200 -5.68 28.81 -13.46
CA VAL A 200 -5.14 29.51 -14.65
C VAL A 200 -6.25 30.18 -15.47
N LEU A 201 -7.48 29.68 -15.39
CA LEU A 201 -8.63 30.20 -16.15
C LEU A 201 -9.36 31.37 -15.50
N ILE A 202 -8.88 31.91 -14.36
CA ILE A 202 -9.46 33.11 -13.76
C ILE A 202 -9.27 34.28 -14.73
N PRO A 203 -10.33 34.82 -15.36
CA PRO A 203 -10.18 35.92 -16.30
C PRO A 203 -9.70 37.13 -15.51
N ARG A 204 -8.54 37.69 -15.90
CA ARG A 204 -8.13 39.02 -15.44
C ARG A 204 -9.20 40.02 -15.88
N ARG A 205 -10.15 40.31 -14.97
CA ARG A 205 -11.06 41.45 -15.10
C ARG A 205 -10.19 42.71 -15.17
N LYS A 206 -9.99 43.23 -16.38
CA LYS A 206 -9.45 44.57 -16.61
C LYS A 206 -10.40 45.55 -15.91
N LYS A 207 -9.92 46.20 -14.85
CA LYS A 207 -10.56 47.41 -14.35
C LYS A 207 -10.14 48.55 -15.28
N ASN A 208 -11.13 49.15 -15.93
CA ASN A 208 -11.03 50.48 -16.54
C ASN A 208 -11.08 51.55 -15.44
#